data_AF-A0A850MGI4-F1
#
_entry.id   AF-A0A850MGI4-F1
#
_cell.length_a   1.000
_cell.length_b   1.000
_cell.length_c   1.000
_cell.angle_alpha   90.00
_cell.angle_beta   90.00
_cell.angle_gamma   90.00
#
_symmetry.space_group_name_H-M   'P 1'
#
loop_
_entity.id
_entity.type
_entity.pdbx_description
1 polymer ?
#
loop_
_entity_poly.entity_id
_entity_poly.type
_entity_poly.pdbx_seq_one_letter_code
_entity_poly.pdbx_strand_id
1 'polypeptide(L)'
;MEIHKKTFFTLVLICSILIILSQNFGAQGWFVSDFFDWSTYITQDFRRVWVCWQDSFFGIIVPFLAYFPIIAGVLGVISAFTVFNENEQIAKRTFKIAGLLAVLAFATFLVSGAFFGIISSELALPNLPGGYFCLIPGIIILILGIAIQKPEYAKGHAREDKEYFAIGGEERRPAPAAATGRMMECPNCGKVVSADQLFCEDCGQFF
;
A
#
# COMPACT_ATOMS: atom_id res chain seq x y z
N MET A 1 -21.38 -1.64 1.11
CA MET A 1 -19.93 -1.31 1.12
C MET A 1 -19.10 -2.36 1.89
N GLU A 2 -19.60 -2.90 3.00
CA GLU A 2 -18.88 -3.90 3.82
C GLU A 2 -18.54 -5.21 3.09
N ILE A 3 -19.46 -5.73 2.26
CA ILE A 3 -19.27 -7.00 1.54
C ILE A 3 -18.07 -6.91 0.59
N HIS A 4 -17.92 -5.79 -0.13
CA HIS A 4 -16.77 -5.57 -1.02
C HIS A 4 -15.44 -5.47 -0.26
N LYS A 5 -15.44 -4.91 0.97
CA LYS A 5 -14.22 -4.85 1.81
C LYS A 5 -13.77 -6.26 2.22
N LYS A 6 -14.71 -7.13 2.60
CA LYS A 6 -14.40 -8.52 2.99
C LYS A 6 -13.86 -9.32 1.81
N THR A 7 -14.51 -9.26 0.64
CA THR A 7 -14.03 -9.96 -0.57
C THR A 7 -12.64 -9.46 -0.99
N PHE A 8 -12.41 -8.14 -0.96
CA PHE A 8 -11.11 -7.55 -1.29
C PHE A 8 -10.02 -8.04 -0.33
N PHE A 9 -10.28 -8.00 0.97
CA PHE A 9 -9.35 -8.48 2.00
C PHE A 9 -9.01 -9.96 1.80
N THR A 10 -10.01 -10.82 1.63
CA THR A 10 -9.81 -12.25 1.42
C THR A 10 -8.96 -12.52 0.18
N LEU A 11 -9.20 -11.80 -0.91
CA LEU A 11 -8.46 -11.99 -2.15
C LEU A 11 -6.99 -11.56 -2.01
N VAL A 12 -6.73 -10.42 -1.38
CA VAL A 12 -5.36 -9.97 -1.07
C VAL A 12 -4.63 -10.95 -0.15
N LEU A 13 -5.32 -11.44 0.89
CA LEU A 13 -4.75 -12.38 1.85
C LEU A 13 -4.37 -13.69 1.16
N ILE A 14 -5.27 -14.25 0.33
CA ILE A 14 -4.99 -15.44 -0.46
C ILE A 14 -3.81 -15.19 -1.40
N CYS A 15 -3.77 -14.05 -2.11
CA CYS A 15 -2.65 -13.71 -2.98
C CYS A 15 -1.33 -13.65 -2.21
N SER A 16 -1.33 -13.06 -1.02
CA SER A 16 -0.14 -12.93 -0.18
C SER A 16 0.33 -14.29 0.33
N ILE A 17 -0.60 -15.15 0.75
CA ILE A 17 -0.31 -16.54 1.15
C ILE A 17 0.26 -17.33 -0.02
N LEU A 18 -0.32 -17.20 -1.23
CA LEU A 18 0.20 -17.86 -2.43
C LEU A 18 1.62 -17.40 -2.78
N ILE A 19 1.93 -16.11 -2.62
CA ILE A 19 3.30 -15.60 -2.79
C ILE A 19 4.24 -16.22 -1.76
N ILE A 20 3.84 -16.32 -0.49
CA ILE A 20 4.66 -16.96 0.55
C ILE A 20 4.85 -18.46 0.26
N LEU A 21 3.77 -19.17 -0.11
CA LEU A 21 3.79 -20.58 -0.43
C LEU A 21 4.51 -20.90 -1.75
N SER A 22 4.71 -19.92 -2.63
CA SER A 22 5.53 -20.06 -3.84
C SER A 22 6.97 -20.48 -3.52
N GLN A 23 7.43 -20.18 -2.30
CA GLN A 23 8.73 -20.59 -1.76
C GLN A 23 8.76 -22.08 -1.34
N ASN A 24 7.64 -22.78 -1.50
CA ASN A 24 7.53 -24.23 -1.50
C ASN A 24 8.19 -24.92 -0.29
N PHE A 25 7.68 -24.65 0.91
CA PHE A 25 8.08 -25.35 2.14
C PHE A 25 7.87 -26.89 2.06
N GLY A 26 7.03 -27.38 1.14
CA GLY A 26 6.63 -28.79 1.05
C GLY A 26 7.28 -29.62 -0.07
N ALA A 27 7.92 -28.99 -1.07
CA ALA A 27 8.71 -29.71 -2.08
C ALA A 27 10.18 -29.91 -1.65
N GLN A 28 10.40 -29.94 -0.34
CA GLN A 28 11.62 -30.46 0.28
C GLN A 28 11.63 -31.99 0.10
N GLY A 29 11.98 -32.47 -1.10
CA GLY A 29 12.39 -33.86 -1.25
C GLY A 29 13.60 -34.14 -0.35
N TRP A 30 13.86 -35.41 -0.01
CA TRP A 30 14.99 -35.82 0.85
C TRP A 30 16.39 -35.35 0.39
N PHE A 31 16.49 -34.75 -0.81
CA PHE A 31 17.72 -34.24 -1.42
C PHE A 31 17.64 -32.77 -1.88
N VAL A 32 16.56 -32.05 -1.54
CA VAL A 32 16.43 -30.61 -1.81
C VAL A 32 16.14 -29.93 -0.47
N SER A 33 17.13 -29.97 0.40
CA SER A 33 17.15 -29.27 1.68
C SER A 33 17.50 -27.80 1.47
N ASP A 34 16.65 -27.10 0.71
CA ASP A 34 16.46 -25.64 0.67
C ASP A 34 16.35 -25.12 -0.77
N PHE A 35 15.45 -24.15 -0.97
CA PHE A 35 15.55 -23.21 -2.10
C PHE A 35 16.90 -22.43 -2.10
N PHE A 36 17.66 -22.57 -1.00
CA PHE A 36 18.99 -22.04 -0.74
C PHE A 36 20.11 -23.10 -0.81
N ASP A 37 19.79 -24.36 -1.06
CA ASP A 37 20.79 -25.41 -1.27
C ASP A 37 21.10 -25.46 -2.76
N TRP A 38 21.86 -24.45 -3.21
CA TRP A 38 22.41 -24.37 -4.56
C TRP A 38 23.61 -25.33 -4.73
N SER A 39 23.64 -26.40 -3.94
CA SER A 39 24.59 -27.47 -4.10
C SER A 39 24.11 -28.34 -5.26
N THR A 40 24.76 -28.16 -6.41
CA THR A 40 24.56 -29.04 -7.57
C THR A 40 25.69 -30.05 -7.62
N TYR A 41 25.40 -31.25 -8.11
CA TYR A 41 26.44 -32.23 -8.40
C TYR A 41 26.86 -32.06 -9.85
N ILE A 42 28.16 -31.89 -10.06
CA ILE A 42 28.73 -32.09 -11.39
C ILE A 42 29.25 -33.52 -11.44
N THR A 43 28.83 -34.28 -12.44
CA THR A 43 29.37 -35.61 -12.69
C THR A 43 30.68 -35.44 -13.44
N GLN A 44 31.80 -35.65 -12.75
CA GLN A 44 33.13 -35.59 -13.34
C GLN A 44 33.79 -36.96 -13.15
N ASP A 45 34.13 -37.64 -14.26
CA ASP A 45 34.78 -38.96 -14.26
C ASP A 45 34.08 -40.01 -13.37
N PHE A 46 32.76 -40.15 -13.51
CA PHE A 46 31.90 -41.07 -12.72
C PHE A 46 31.86 -40.80 -11.20
N ARG A 47 32.52 -39.74 -10.72
CA ARG A 47 32.35 -39.25 -9.35
C ARG A 47 31.38 -38.07 -9.35
N ARG A 48 30.44 -38.09 -8.40
CA ARG A 48 29.63 -36.92 -8.09
C ARG A 48 30.48 -36.01 -7.20
N VAL A 49 30.88 -34.86 -7.74
CA VAL A 49 31.58 -33.83 -6.98
C VAL A 49 30.55 -32.78 -6.59
N TRP A 50 30.49 -32.48 -5.30
CA TRP A 50 29.65 -31.40 -4.77
C TRP A 50 30.27 -30.07 -5.17
N VAL A 51 29.54 -29.29 -5.95
CA VAL A 51 29.92 -27.91 -6.26
C VAL A 51 28.98 -27.01 -5.49
N CYS A 52 29.48 -26.43 -4.41
CA CYS A 52 28.72 -25.47 -3.63
C CYS A 52 28.73 -24.13 -4.37
N TRP A 53 27.59 -23.70 -4.88
CA TRP A 53 27.49 -22.38 -5.50
C TRP A 53 27.56 -21.24 -4.48
N GLN A 54 27.45 -21.50 -3.17
CA GLN A 54 27.50 -20.47 -2.12
C GLN A 54 28.74 -19.57 -2.18
N ASP A 55 29.88 -20.09 -2.64
CA ASP A 55 31.13 -19.32 -2.75
C ASP A 55 31.20 -18.48 -4.04
N SER A 56 30.27 -18.67 -4.96
CA SER A 56 30.15 -17.86 -6.17
C SER A 56 29.37 -16.57 -5.89
N PHE A 57 29.70 -15.50 -6.61
CA PHE A 57 28.93 -14.25 -6.61
C PHE A 57 27.41 -14.48 -6.78
N PHE A 58 27.03 -15.47 -7.60
CA PHE A 58 25.64 -15.85 -7.83
C PHE A 58 25.01 -16.56 -6.63
N GLY A 59 25.73 -17.45 -5.95
CA GLY A 59 25.23 -18.13 -4.76
C GLY A 59 25.12 -17.23 -3.54
N ILE A 60 25.66 -16.00 -3.57
CA ILE A 60 25.40 -14.98 -2.54
C ILE A 60 24.19 -14.11 -2.93
N ILE A 61 24.11 -13.69 -4.19
CA ILE A 61 23.10 -12.71 -4.64
C ILE A 61 21.73 -13.33 -4.88
N VAL A 62 21.67 -14.53 -5.46
CA VAL A 62 20.40 -15.16 -5.82
C VAL A 62 19.57 -15.55 -4.58
N PRO A 63 20.17 -16.02 -3.47
CA PRO A 63 19.51 -16.12 -2.17
C PRO A 63 18.85 -14.83 -1.70
N PHE A 64 19.56 -13.70 -1.75
CA PHE A 64 19.00 -12.41 -1.36
C PHE A 64 17.75 -12.07 -2.19
N LEU A 65 17.79 -12.39 -3.49
CA LEU A 65 16.67 -12.19 -4.41
C LEU A 65 15.50 -13.15 -4.15
N ALA A 66 15.76 -14.35 -3.64
CA ALA A 66 14.75 -15.32 -3.23
C ALA A 66 13.92 -14.89 -2.01
N TYR A 67 14.40 -13.94 -1.20
CA TYR A 67 13.62 -13.39 -0.09
C TYR A 67 12.59 -12.33 -0.53
N PHE A 68 12.71 -11.76 -1.72
CA PHE A 68 11.78 -10.72 -2.19
C PHE A 68 10.31 -11.18 -2.24
N PRO A 69 9.98 -12.41 -2.70
CA PRO A 69 8.62 -12.93 -2.60
C PRO A 69 8.11 -12.99 -1.15
N ILE A 70 8.92 -13.44 -0.19
CA ILE A 70 8.51 -13.49 1.22
C ILE A 70 8.23 -12.08 1.74
N ILE A 71 9.13 -11.13 1.48
CA ILE A 71 8.97 -9.73 1.88
C ILE A 71 7.72 -9.14 1.22
N ALA A 72 7.50 -9.39 -0.06
CA ALA A 72 6.31 -8.93 -0.79
C ALA A 72 5.02 -9.54 -0.23
N GLY A 73 5.03 -10.83 0.10
CA GLY A 73 3.90 -11.53 0.73
C GLY A 73 3.58 -10.97 2.12
N VAL A 74 4.59 -10.80 2.98
CA VAL A 74 4.42 -10.19 4.32
C VAL A 74 3.87 -8.76 4.21
N LEU A 75 4.41 -7.95 3.31
CA LEU A 75 3.88 -6.60 3.04
C LEU A 75 2.44 -6.66 2.51
N GLY A 76 2.10 -7.65 1.68
CA GLY A 76 0.73 -7.90 1.22
C GLY A 76 -0.24 -8.20 2.38
N VAL A 77 0.18 -9.04 3.34
CA VAL A 77 -0.59 -9.33 4.56
C VAL A 77 -0.77 -8.07 5.40
N ILE A 78 0.31 -7.35 5.69
CA ILE A 78 0.25 -6.08 6.46
C ILE A 78 -0.71 -5.09 5.76
N SER A 79 -0.61 -4.97 4.44
CA SER A 79 -1.49 -4.11 3.64
C SER A 79 -2.95 -4.52 3.79
N ALA A 80 -3.25 -5.82 3.75
CA ALA A 80 -4.60 -6.35 3.95
C ALA A 80 -5.18 -5.92 5.31
N PHE A 81 -4.40 -5.99 6.38
CA PHE A 81 -4.83 -5.53 7.71
C PHE A 81 -4.99 -4.01 7.79
N THR A 82 -4.13 -3.23 7.11
CA THR A 82 -4.28 -1.75 7.11
C THR A 82 -5.55 -1.26 6.44
N VAL A 83 -6.17 -2.05 5.56
CA VAL A 83 -7.48 -1.74 4.96
C VAL A 83 -8.58 -1.66 6.03
N PHE A 84 -8.46 -2.40 7.13
CA PHE A 84 -9.43 -2.36 8.23
C PHE A 84 -9.23 -1.16 9.17
N ASN A 85 -8.03 -0.60 9.27
CA ASN A 85 -7.73 0.56 10.12
C ASN A 85 -8.10 1.91 9.48
N GLU A 86 -8.95 1.92 8.45
CA GLU A 86 -9.41 3.11 7.71
C GLU A 86 -8.31 3.97 7.07
N ASN A 87 -7.04 3.54 7.13
CA ASN A 87 -5.91 4.27 6.58
C ASN A 87 -5.64 3.89 5.12
N GLU A 88 -6.56 4.32 4.25
CA GLU A 88 -6.57 3.96 2.83
C GLU A 88 -5.30 4.42 2.08
N GLN A 89 -4.72 5.56 2.48
CA GLN A 89 -3.49 6.05 1.85
C GLN A 89 -2.30 5.14 2.12
N ILE A 90 -2.16 4.65 3.36
CA ILE A 90 -1.11 3.69 3.72
C ILE A 90 -1.34 2.39 2.96
N ALA A 91 -2.57 1.85 2.97
CA ALA A 91 -2.89 0.61 2.26
C ALA A 91 -2.52 0.68 0.77
N LYS A 92 -2.85 1.79 0.08
CA LYS A 92 -2.48 1.99 -1.33
C LYS A 92 -0.98 2.00 -1.56
N ARG A 93 -0.22 2.71 -0.72
CA ARG A 93 1.25 2.77 -0.86
C ARG A 93 1.85 1.39 -0.64
N THR A 94 1.43 0.70 0.41
CA THR A 94 1.95 -0.62 0.75
C THR A 94 1.59 -1.66 -0.31
N PHE A 95 0.38 -1.63 -0.90
CA PHE A 95 0.01 -2.49 -2.04
C PHE A 95 0.87 -2.26 -3.27
N LYS A 96 1.13 -1.00 -3.62
CA LYS A 96 2.00 -0.67 -4.76
C LYS A 96 3.42 -1.16 -4.54
N ILE A 97 3.96 -0.98 -3.33
CA ILE A 97 5.30 -1.45 -2.96
C ILE A 97 5.34 -2.99 -2.99
N ALA A 98 4.38 -3.67 -2.38
CA ALA A 98 4.30 -5.14 -2.37
C ALA A 98 4.19 -5.71 -3.79
N GLY A 99 3.29 -5.17 -4.62
CA GLY A 99 3.13 -5.58 -6.01
C GLY A 99 4.40 -5.33 -6.85
N LEU A 100 5.04 -4.16 -6.69
CA LEU A 100 6.29 -3.85 -7.38
C LEU A 100 7.42 -4.80 -6.97
N LEU A 101 7.56 -5.10 -5.68
CA LEU A 101 8.55 -6.05 -5.17
C LEU A 101 8.32 -7.46 -5.73
N ALA A 102 7.06 -7.91 -5.82
CA ALA A 102 6.73 -9.21 -6.41
C ALA A 102 7.08 -9.26 -7.92
N VAL A 103 6.83 -8.18 -8.66
CA VAL A 103 7.20 -8.08 -10.09
C VAL A 103 8.72 -8.05 -10.26
N LEU A 104 9.44 -7.28 -9.43
CA LEU A 104 10.91 -7.24 -9.45
C LEU A 104 11.51 -8.60 -9.10
N ALA A 105 10.96 -9.31 -8.12
CA ALA A 105 11.37 -10.66 -7.77
C ALA A 105 11.26 -11.61 -8.97
N PHE A 106 10.11 -11.58 -9.64
CA PHE A 106 9.89 -12.41 -10.82
C PHE A 106 10.77 -12.02 -12.02
N ALA A 107 10.92 -10.72 -12.28
CA ALA A 107 11.79 -10.23 -13.35
C ALA A 107 13.24 -10.69 -13.10
N THR A 108 13.69 -10.62 -11.86
CA THR A 108 15.04 -11.07 -11.50
C THR A 108 15.19 -12.59 -11.64
N PHE A 109 14.16 -13.37 -11.26
CA PHE A 109 14.09 -14.80 -11.52
C PHE A 109 14.20 -15.12 -13.03
N LEU A 110 13.45 -14.41 -13.88
CA LEU A 110 13.50 -14.60 -15.34
C LEU A 110 14.86 -14.25 -15.93
N VAL A 111 15.44 -13.11 -15.54
CA VAL A 111 16.77 -12.68 -16.03
C VAL A 111 17.83 -13.69 -15.61
N SER A 112 17.77 -14.16 -14.37
CA SER A 112 18.69 -15.18 -13.86
C SER A 112 18.52 -16.49 -14.65
N GLY A 113 17.28 -16.94 -14.84
CA GLY A 113 16.97 -18.13 -15.63
C GLY A 113 17.42 -18.04 -17.09
N ALA A 114 17.21 -16.90 -17.74
CA ALA A 114 17.67 -16.64 -19.11
C ALA A 114 19.19 -16.62 -19.20
N PHE A 115 19.87 -16.00 -18.24
CA PHE A 115 21.33 -15.98 -18.16
C PHE A 115 21.92 -17.38 -18.01
N PHE A 116 21.36 -18.21 -17.11
CA PHE A 116 21.76 -19.61 -16.97
C PHE A 116 21.48 -20.44 -18.23
N GLY A 117 20.38 -20.15 -18.93
CA GLY A 117 20.09 -20.76 -20.23
C GLY A 117 21.10 -20.39 -21.33
N ILE A 118 21.58 -19.14 -21.35
CA ILE A 118 22.56 -18.65 -22.33
C ILE A 118 23.96 -19.21 -22.08
N ILE A 119 24.38 -19.31 -20.81
CA ILE A 119 25.73 -19.77 -20.44
C ILE A 119 25.93 -21.28 -20.65
N SER A 120 24.92 -21.97 -21.20
CA SER A 120 24.90 -23.40 -21.44
C SER A 120 24.92 -24.18 -20.15
N SER A 121 23.75 -24.70 -19.79
CA SER A 121 23.70 -25.82 -18.87
C SER A 121 22.45 -26.64 -19.10
N GLU A 122 22.63 -27.96 -19.16
CA GLU A 122 21.59 -28.94 -18.88
C GLU A 122 21.06 -28.84 -17.43
N LEU A 123 21.38 -27.76 -16.69
CA LEU A 123 20.82 -27.48 -15.38
C LEU A 123 19.34 -27.16 -15.56
N ALA A 124 18.51 -28.12 -15.15
CA ALA A 124 17.08 -27.91 -15.04
C ALA A 124 16.83 -26.63 -14.24
N LEU A 125 16.10 -25.68 -14.84
CA LEU A 125 15.67 -24.47 -14.15
C LEU A 125 14.96 -24.85 -12.86
N PRO A 126 15.50 -24.50 -11.68
CA PRO A 126 14.86 -24.84 -10.44
C PRO A 126 13.52 -24.10 -10.33
N ASN A 127 12.44 -24.88 -10.21
CA ASN A 127 11.13 -24.45 -9.74
C ASN A 127 10.42 -23.35 -10.60
N LEU A 128 10.30 -23.54 -11.92
CA LEU A 128 9.42 -22.74 -12.80
C LEU A 128 7.99 -22.53 -12.23
N PRO A 129 7.33 -23.56 -11.65
CA PRO A 129 6.01 -23.39 -11.04
C PRO A 129 5.99 -22.32 -9.95
N GLY A 130 7.00 -22.29 -9.07
CA GLY A 130 7.14 -21.28 -8.01
C GLY A 130 7.19 -19.85 -8.56
N GLY A 131 7.84 -19.64 -9.70
CA GLY A 131 7.86 -18.33 -10.37
C GLY A 131 6.46 -17.83 -10.74
N TYR A 132 5.59 -18.69 -11.28
CA TYR A 132 4.22 -18.31 -11.63
C TYR A 132 3.35 -18.02 -10.40
N PHE A 133 3.55 -18.77 -9.30
CA PHE A 133 2.86 -18.53 -8.03
C PHE A 133 3.26 -17.21 -7.35
N CYS A 134 4.41 -16.61 -7.71
CA CYS A 134 4.77 -15.26 -7.28
C CYS A 134 4.23 -14.18 -8.23
N LEU A 135 4.33 -14.40 -9.54
CA LEU A 135 3.94 -13.41 -10.56
C LEU A 135 2.45 -13.10 -10.56
N ILE A 136 1.61 -14.13 -10.71
CA ILE A 136 0.18 -13.94 -10.94
C ILE A 136 -0.46 -13.22 -9.75
N PRO A 137 -0.24 -13.65 -8.49
CA PRO A 137 -0.75 -12.92 -7.34
C PRO A 137 -0.12 -11.55 -7.15
N GLY A 138 1.17 -11.38 -7.48
CA GLY A 138 1.85 -10.08 -7.44
C GLY A 138 1.24 -9.05 -8.39
N ILE A 139 0.95 -9.44 -9.63
CA ILE A 139 0.26 -8.62 -10.62
C ILE A 139 -1.15 -8.29 -10.15
N ILE A 140 -1.88 -9.26 -9.60
CA ILE A 140 -3.22 -9.02 -9.05
C ILE A 140 -3.17 -7.97 -7.93
N ILE A 141 -2.26 -8.12 -6.96
CA ILE A 141 -2.07 -7.14 -5.88
C ILE A 141 -1.72 -5.74 -6.44
N LEU A 142 -0.88 -5.67 -7.47
CA LEU A 142 -0.53 -4.40 -8.12
C LEU A 142 -1.74 -3.75 -8.80
N ILE A 143 -2.50 -4.51 -9.59
CA ILE A 143 -3.71 -4.03 -10.28
C ILE A 143 -4.73 -3.54 -9.24
N LEU A 144 -4.94 -4.30 -8.15
CA LEU A 144 -5.79 -3.87 -7.05
C LEU A 144 -5.29 -2.57 -6.43
N GLY A 145 -3.99 -2.45 -6.14
CA GLY A 145 -3.40 -1.23 -5.60
C GLY A 145 -3.58 0.01 -6.50
N ILE A 146 -3.67 -0.17 -7.82
CA ILE A 146 -3.99 0.89 -8.79
C ILE A 146 -5.50 1.16 -8.85
N ALA A 147 -6.30 0.09 -8.83
CA ALA A 147 -7.75 0.14 -9.03
C ALA A 147 -8.53 0.68 -7.81
N ILE A 148 -7.93 0.70 -6.60
CA ILE A 148 -8.53 1.40 -5.46
C ILE A 148 -8.58 2.90 -5.77
N GLN A 149 -9.69 3.36 -6.35
CA GLN A 149 -9.96 4.78 -6.54
C GLN A 149 -10.09 5.47 -5.18
N LYS A 150 -9.78 6.76 -5.10
CA LYS A 150 -10.17 7.55 -3.92
C LYS A 150 -11.69 7.44 -3.78
N PRO A 151 -12.22 7.18 -2.58
CA PRO A 151 -13.64 7.11 -2.38
C PRO A 151 -14.26 8.47 -2.74
N GLU A 152 -15.46 8.45 -3.30
CA GLU A 152 -16.11 9.66 -3.85
C GLU A 152 -16.27 10.77 -2.80
N TYR A 153 -16.39 10.44 -1.51
CA TYR A 153 -16.43 11.44 -0.43
C TYR A 153 -15.14 12.29 -0.34
N ALA A 154 -14.00 11.78 -0.80
CA ALA A 154 -12.74 12.53 -0.87
C ALA A 154 -12.64 13.44 -2.11
N LYS A 155 -13.58 13.34 -3.06
CA LYS A 155 -13.66 14.22 -4.24
C LYS A 155 -14.50 15.49 -3.98
N GLY A 156 -15.29 15.52 -2.90
CA GLY A 156 -16.23 16.62 -2.61
C GLY A 156 -15.75 17.71 -1.65
N HIS A 157 -14.84 17.42 -0.71
CA HIS A 157 -14.53 18.36 0.38
C HIS A 157 -13.18 19.09 0.28
N ALA A 158 -12.43 18.93 -0.80
CA ALA A 158 -11.10 19.54 -0.93
C ALA A 158 -11.11 20.96 -1.53
N ARG A 159 -12.28 21.61 -1.69
CA ARG A 159 -12.35 22.88 -2.43
C ARG A 159 -13.16 24.04 -1.86
N GLU A 160 -13.77 23.95 -0.67
CA GLU A 160 -14.50 25.11 -0.12
C GLU A 160 -13.80 25.81 1.06
N ASP A 161 -12.83 25.17 1.70
CA ASP A 161 -12.23 25.73 2.92
C ASP A 161 -11.09 26.73 2.65
N LYS A 162 -10.69 26.92 1.38
CA LYS A 162 -9.65 27.91 1.03
C LYS A 162 -10.18 29.33 0.85
N GLU A 163 -11.49 29.55 0.95
CA GLU A 163 -12.06 30.90 0.86
C GLU A 163 -12.13 31.65 2.19
N TYR A 164 -11.82 31.01 3.33
CA TYR A 164 -11.88 31.69 4.64
C TYR A 164 -10.67 32.57 5.01
N PHE A 165 -9.63 32.64 4.18
CA PHE A 165 -8.44 33.47 4.46
C PHE A 165 -8.00 34.41 3.33
N ALA A 166 -8.82 34.61 2.29
CA ALA A 166 -8.59 35.69 1.34
C ALA A 166 -9.11 37.04 1.89
N ILE A 167 -8.58 37.48 3.03
CA ILE A 167 -8.68 38.89 3.44
C ILE A 167 -7.61 39.63 2.63
N GLY A 168 -7.96 40.01 1.40
CA GLY A 168 -7.07 40.72 0.50
C GLY A 168 -7.81 41.21 -0.73
N GLY A 169 -8.48 42.36 -0.61
CA GLY A 169 -8.96 43.15 -1.74
C GLY A 169 -10.47 43.41 -1.72
N GLU A 170 -10.82 44.65 -1.39
CA GLU A 170 -12.16 45.30 -1.47
C GLU A 170 -13.23 44.86 -0.46
N GLU A 171 -13.24 45.61 0.63
CA GLU A 171 -14.27 45.72 1.65
C GLU A 171 -15.62 46.16 1.03
N ARG A 172 -16.42 45.21 0.53
CA ARG A 172 -17.87 45.43 0.41
C ARG A 172 -18.47 45.35 1.82
N ARG A 173 -18.50 46.49 2.53
CA ARG A 173 -19.46 46.64 3.64
C ARG A 173 -20.87 46.50 3.05
N PRO A 174 -21.70 45.54 3.50
CA PRO A 174 -23.13 45.64 3.28
C PRO A 174 -23.57 46.96 3.88
N ALA A 175 -24.29 47.79 3.11
CA ALA A 175 -24.93 48.98 3.67
C ALA A 175 -25.76 48.52 4.89
N PRO A 176 -25.59 49.14 6.08
CA PRO A 176 -26.31 48.71 7.26
C PRO A 176 -27.80 48.78 6.94
N ALA A 177 -28.46 47.63 6.97
CA ALA A 177 -29.91 47.55 6.89
C ALA A 177 -30.43 48.46 7.99
N ALA A 178 -31.20 49.48 7.61
CA ALA A 178 -31.79 50.42 8.54
C ALA A 178 -32.60 49.61 9.57
N ALA A 179 -32.05 49.50 10.78
CA ALA A 179 -32.67 48.80 11.89
C ALA A 179 -33.92 49.59 12.33
N THR A 180 -35.06 49.25 11.74
CA THR A 180 -36.38 49.63 12.24
C THR A 180 -36.86 48.68 13.34
N GLY A 181 -35.92 48.14 14.13
CA GLY A 181 -36.19 47.29 15.29
C GLY A 181 -36.45 48.15 16.52
N ARG A 182 -37.34 47.68 17.41
CA ARG A 182 -37.55 48.32 18.73
C ARG A 182 -36.23 48.38 19.48
N MET A 183 -35.93 49.51 20.10
CA MET A 183 -34.77 49.64 20.98
C MET A 183 -35.13 49.19 22.40
N MET A 184 -34.20 48.53 23.08
CA MET A 184 -34.32 48.13 24.48
C MET A 184 -33.05 48.50 25.25
N GLU A 185 -33.15 48.65 26.57
CA GLU A 185 -31.98 48.90 27.42
C GLU A 185 -31.39 47.58 27.91
N CYS A 186 -30.07 47.44 27.81
CA CYS A 186 -29.34 46.31 28.34
C CYS A 186 -29.48 46.27 29.87
N PRO A 187 -30.01 45.19 30.49
CA PRO A 187 -30.17 45.12 31.94
C PRO A 187 -28.84 45.13 32.72
N ASN A 188 -27.71 44.84 32.06
CA ASN A 188 -26.41 44.78 32.72
C ASN A 188 -25.65 46.13 32.70
N CYS A 189 -25.70 46.88 31.60
CA CYS A 189 -24.94 48.13 31.47
C CYS A 189 -25.80 49.37 31.21
N GLY A 190 -27.11 49.23 31.04
CA GLY A 190 -28.05 50.33 30.80
C GLY A 190 -27.97 50.96 29.42
N LYS A 191 -27.15 50.43 28.50
CA LYS A 191 -27.05 50.97 27.14
C LYS A 191 -28.22 50.53 26.26
N VAL A 192 -28.67 51.46 25.41
CA VAL A 192 -29.73 51.22 24.44
C VAL A 192 -29.17 50.39 23.28
N VAL A 193 -29.73 49.20 23.11
CA VAL A 193 -29.38 48.22 22.07
C VAL A 193 -30.60 47.90 21.22
N SER A 194 -30.41 47.31 20.05
CA SER A 194 -31.53 46.83 19.25
C SER A 194 -32.11 45.55 19.85
N ALA A 195 -33.44 45.42 19.94
CA ALA A 195 -34.09 44.22 20.46
C ALA A 195 -33.83 42.97 19.61
N ASP A 196 -33.34 43.13 18.38
CA ASP A 196 -32.99 42.02 17.49
C ASP A 196 -31.56 41.50 17.73
N GLN A 197 -30.76 42.18 18.57
CA GLN A 197 -29.39 41.75 18.90
C GLN A 197 -29.42 40.67 19.98
N LEU A 198 -28.64 39.60 19.76
CA LEU A 198 -28.52 38.46 20.68
C LEU A 198 -27.66 38.78 21.92
N PHE A 199 -26.78 39.77 21.82
CA PHE A 199 -25.88 40.17 22.89
C PHE A 199 -25.57 41.67 22.84
N CYS A 200 -25.19 42.23 23.98
CA CYS A 200 -24.76 43.62 24.08
C CYS A 200 -23.34 43.78 23.52
N GLU A 201 -23.17 44.60 22.48
CA GLU A 201 -21.85 44.87 21.90
C GLU A 201 -20.91 45.60 22.88
N ASP A 202 -21.46 46.27 23.89
CA ASP A 202 -20.67 47.06 24.85
C ASP A 202 -20.19 46.28 26.07
N CYS A 203 -20.97 45.32 26.56
CA CYS A 203 -20.59 44.55 27.76
C CYS A 203 -20.52 43.04 27.54
N GLY A 204 -20.88 42.55 26.34
CA GLY A 204 -20.84 41.13 25.99
C GLY A 204 -21.93 40.27 26.63
N GLN A 205 -22.86 40.87 27.37
CA GLN A 205 -23.96 40.16 28.02
C GLN A 205 -25.00 39.68 26.98
N PHE A 206 -25.39 38.41 27.05
CA PHE A 206 -26.49 37.85 26.27
C PHE A 206 -27.85 38.25 26.88
N PHE A 207 -28.84 38.50 26.00
CA PHE A 207 -30.23 38.84 26.36
C PHE A 207 -31.17 37.64 26.31
#